data_AF-A0A6N8W2J6-F1
#
_entry.id   AF-A0A6N8W2J6-F1
#
_cell.length_a   1.000
_cell.length_b   1.000
_cell.length_c   1.000
_cell.angle_alpha   90.00
_cell.angle_beta   90.00
_cell.angle_gamma   90.00
#
_symmetry.space_group_name_H-M   'P 1'
#
loop_
_entity.id
_entity.type
_entity.pdbx_description
1 polymer ?
#
loop_
_entity_poly.entity_id
_entity_poly.type
_entity_poly.pdbx_seq_one_letter_code
_entity_poly.pdbx_strand_id
1 'polypeptide(L)'
;MTILTATTAAETNLERWKASLYAALAAAVVALLMVLLKGVPVLGALLGIVIGAAPIVGYDFARGALGESWRPVIGGLIGNVFFVVGIALPGVFTEDFGFVVTGIPISILTAVLWPIVVGAMSRNQSIWKLLLASIIGLVLGYVVSFFAAGQNPTSWPGLAAILFWAVWGPTQPAALSAWSK
;
A
#
# COMPACT_ATOMS: atom_id res chain seq x y z
N MET A 1 29.46 2.97 -43.50
CA MET A 1 28.49 2.08 -42.83
C MET A 1 28.59 2.37 -41.35
N THR A 2 27.77 3.29 -40.85
CA THR A 2 27.86 3.82 -39.49
C THR A 2 27.05 2.90 -38.59
N ILE A 3 27.73 2.13 -37.75
CA ILE A 3 27.10 1.36 -36.68
C ILE A 3 26.52 2.40 -35.73
N LEU A 4 25.20 2.56 -35.74
CA LEU A 4 24.48 3.36 -34.76
C LEU A 4 24.74 2.73 -33.39
N THR A 5 25.51 3.44 -32.59
CA THR A 5 25.82 3.13 -31.20
C THR A 5 24.51 3.00 -30.43
N ALA A 6 24.07 1.77 -30.18
CA ALA A 6 23.05 1.45 -29.19
C ALA A 6 23.65 1.59 -27.78
N THR A 7 24.04 2.81 -27.43
CA THR A 7 24.34 3.26 -26.07
C THR A 7 23.59 4.58 -25.99
N THR A 8 22.49 4.74 -25.26
CA THR A 8 22.36 4.59 -23.80
C THR A 8 20.86 4.68 -23.45
N ALA A 9 20.17 3.55 -23.31
CA ALA A 9 18.85 3.48 -22.66
C ALA A 9 18.81 2.39 -21.58
N ALA A 10 20.00 1.96 -21.14
CA ALA A 10 20.23 1.02 -20.06
C ALA A 10 20.75 1.73 -18.80
N GLU A 11 20.45 3.02 -18.63
CA GLU A 11 20.76 3.73 -17.38
C GLU A 11 19.53 3.72 -16.46
N THR A 12 19.73 3.08 -15.30
CA THR A 12 18.92 3.20 -14.07
C THR A 12 17.49 2.63 -14.12
N ASN A 13 17.31 1.46 -14.73
CA ASN A 13 16.17 0.61 -14.38
C ASN A 13 16.38 0.05 -12.98
N LEU A 14 15.89 0.76 -11.96
CA LEU A 14 15.35 0.05 -10.82
C LEU A 14 14.39 -1.00 -11.40
N GLU A 15 14.64 -2.28 -11.18
CA GLU A 15 13.77 -3.33 -11.72
C GLU A 15 12.38 -3.15 -11.10
N ARG A 16 11.49 -2.48 -11.84
CA ARG A 16 10.19 -1.97 -11.36
C ARG A 16 9.35 -3.08 -10.72
N TRP A 17 9.50 -4.29 -11.25
CA TRP A 17 8.84 -5.48 -10.74
C TRP A 17 9.36 -5.90 -9.36
N LYS A 18 10.64 -5.69 -9.02
CA LYS A 18 11.21 -5.99 -7.70
C LYS A 18 10.64 -5.06 -6.63
N ALA A 19 10.60 -3.75 -6.89
CA ALA A 19 10.01 -2.76 -5.98
C ALA A 19 8.54 -3.04 -5.69
N SER A 20 7.79 -3.37 -6.76
CA SER A 20 6.42 -3.84 -6.65
C SER A 20 6.33 -5.12 -5.82
N LEU A 21 7.10 -6.15 -6.13
CA LEU A 21 7.04 -7.44 -5.46
C LEU A 21 7.38 -7.35 -3.96
N TYR A 22 8.43 -6.62 -3.57
CA TYR A 22 8.80 -6.51 -2.16
C TYR A 22 7.75 -5.77 -1.33
N ALA A 23 7.11 -4.75 -1.91
CA ALA A 23 6.01 -4.07 -1.25
C ALA A 23 4.75 -4.93 -1.17
N ALA A 24 4.44 -5.71 -2.23
CA ALA A 24 3.35 -6.69 -2.20
C ALA A 24 3.56 -7.70 -1.07
N LEU A 25 4.75 -8.27 -0.97
CA LEU A 25 5.09 -9.25 0.05
C LEU A 25 5.03 -8.66 1.46
N ALA A 26 5.60 -7.46 1.66
CA ALA A 26 5.54 -6.77 2.95
C ALA A 26 4.10 -6.49 3.36
N ALA A 27 3.27 -5.95 2.46
CA ALA A 27 1.87 -5.67 2.75
C ALA A 27 1.05 -6.96 2.98
N ALA A 28 1.29 -8.00 2.19
CA ALA A 28 0.60 -9.29 2.29
C ALA A 28 0.91 -10.00 3.61
N VAL A 29 2.17 -10.02 4.06
CA VAL A 29 2.55 -10.63 5.34
C VAL A 29 1.90 -9.88 6.51
N VAL A 30 1.93 -8.54 6.49
CA VAL A 30 1.27 -7.74 7.53
C VAL A 30 -0.23 -7.98 7.54
N ALA A 31 -0.88 -7.98 6.37
CA ALA A 31 -2.31 -8.26 6.26
C ALA A 31 -2.67 -9.69 6.72
N LEU A 32 -1.84 -10.69 6.41
CA LEU A 32 -2.02 -12.05 6.89
C LEU A 32 -1.95 -12.10 8.41
N LEU A 33 -0.97 -11.44 9.03
CA LEU A 33 -0.86 -11.35 10.49
C LEU A 33 -2.09 -10.67 11.11
N MET A 34 -2.64 -9.65 10.46
CA MET A 34 -3.88 -9.01 10.92
C MET A 34 -5.08 -9.96 10.91
N VAL A 35 -5.18 -10.81 9.88
CA VAL A 35 -6.23 -11.84 9.80
C VAL A 35 -6.02 -12.93 10.84
N LEU A 36 -4.79 -13.41 11.03
CA LEU A 36 -4.45 -14.47 12.00
C LEU A 36 -4.64 -14.01 13.46
N LEU A 37 -4.45 -12.72 13.73
CA LEU A 37 -4.59 -12.12 15.06
C LEU A 37 -5.97 -11.45 15.26
N LYS A 38 -6.97 -11.83 14.44
CA LYS A 38 -8.35 -11.36 14.58
C LYS A 38 -8.85 -11.64 16.00
N GLY A 39 -9.33 -10.61 16.68
CA GLY A 39 -9.79 -10.68 18.08
C GLY A 39 -8.88 -9.98 19.08
N VAL A 40 -7.70 -9.48 18.67
CA VAL A 40 -6.83 -8.62 19.49
C VAL A 40 -6.73 -7.21 18.88
N PRO A 41 -7.64 -6.28 19.23
CA PRO A 41 -7.77 -4.98 18.54
C PRO A 41 -6.48 -4.16 18.53
N VAL A 42 -5.73 -4.18 19.64
CA VAL A 42 -4.46 -3.45 19.77
C VAL A 42 -3.42 -3.94 18.76
N LEU A 43 -3.29 -5.26 18.57
CA LEU A 43 -2.36 -5.81 17.59
C LEU A 43 -2.80 -5.52 16.16
N GLY A 44 -4.11 -5.58 15.88
CA GLY A 44 -4.67 -5.18 14.59
C GLY A 44 -4.35 -3.71 14.26
N ALA A 45 -4.49 -2.81 15.23
CA ALA A 45 -4.16 -1.39 15.07
C ALA A 45 -2.67 -1.17 14.82
N LEU A 46 -1.79 -1.84 15.59
CA LEU A 46 -0.33 -1.76 15.39
C LEU A 46 0.08 -2.28 14.00
N LEU A 47 -0.49 -3.39 13.54
CA LEU A 47 -0.23 -3.92 12.21
C LEU A 47 -0.80 -3.02 11.10
N GLY A 48 -1.95 -2.39 11.33
CA GLY A 48 -2.50 -1.37 10.44
C GLY A 48 -1.62 -0.12 10.32
N ILE A 49 -0.86 0.22 11.35
CA ILE A 49 0.18 1.25 11.26
C ILE A 49 1.33 0.76 10.35
N VAL A 50 1.83 -0.45 10.60
CA VAL A 50 2.97 -1.04 9.88
C VAL A 50 2.67 -1.23 8.38
N ILE A 51 1.43 -1.57 8.02
CA ILE A 51 1.04 -1.76 6.61
C ILE A 51 1.22 -0.48 5.79
N GLY A 52 1.13 0.69 6.44
CA GLY A 52 1.38 1.99 5.82
C GLY A 52 2.83 2.23 5.43
N ALA A 53 3.78 1.59 6.11
CA ALA A 53 5.20 1.66 5.74
C ALA A 53 5.59 0.69 4.62
N ALA A 54 4.82 -0.39 4.43
CA ALA A 54 5.16 -1.48 3.50
C ALA A 54 5.48 -0.99 2.06
N PRO A 55 4.74 -0.06 1.44
CA PRO A 55 5.05 0.44 0.09
C PRO A 55 6.41 1.14 0.00
N ILE A 56 6.77 1.92 1.04
CA ILE A 56 8.03 2.66 1.09
C ILE A 56 9.19 1.72 1.37
N VAL A 57 9.03 0.83 2.35
CA VAL A 57 10.05 -0.15 2.70
C VAL A 57 10.36 -1.07 1.52
N GLY A 58 9.34 -1.54 0.79
CA GLY A 58 9.53 -2.34 -0.42
C GLY A 58 10.23 -1.57 -1.55
N TYR A 59 9.88 -0.29 -1.73
CA TYR A 59 10.59 0.59 -2.67
C TYR A 59 12.07 0.72 -2.30
N ASP A 60 12.36 1.13 -1.06
CA ASP A 60 13.71 1.39 -0.57
C ASP A 60 14.58 0.15 -0.56
N PHE A 61 14.01 -1.01 -0.23
CA PHE A 61 14.69 -2.30 -0.32
C PHE A 61 15.09 -2.62 -1.78
N ALA A 62 14.19 -2.40 -2.75
CA ALA A 62 14.50 -2.63 -4.16
C ALA A 62 15.61 -1.74 -4.71
N ARG A 63 15.74 -0.51 -4.19
CA ARG A 63 16.82 0.42 -4.58
C ARG A 63 18.09 0.30 -3.76
N GLY A 64 18.15 -0.63 -2.80
CA GLY A 64 19.29 -0.78 -1.90
C GLY A 64 19.50 0.42 -0.97
N ALA A 65 18.45 1.22 -0.74
CA ALA A 65 18.50 2.45 0.04
C ALA A 65 17.67 2.35 1.34
N LEU A 66 17.46 1.13 1.83
CA LEU A 66 16.74 0.91 3.07
C LEU A 66 17.46 1.61 4.22
N GLY A 67 16.76 2.52 4.90
CA GLY A 67 17.31 3.28 6.01
C GLY A 67 18.03 4.58 5.64
N GLU A 68 18.18 4.91 4.35
CA GLU A 68 18.74 6.21 3.92
C GLU A 68 17.86 7.38 4.36
N SER A 69 16.54 7.20 4.33
CA SER A 69 15.59 8.23 4.76
C SER A 69 14.40 7.62 5.49
N TRP A 70 14.25 7.93 6.77
CA TRP A 70 13.13 7.47 7.59
C TRP A 70 11.88 8.34 7.45
N ARG A 71 12.01 9.56 6.92
CA ARG A 71 10.88 10.50 6.81
C ARG A 71 9.72 9.94 5.98
N PRO A 72 9.92 9.34 4.79
CA PRO A 72 8.80 8.78 4.02
C PRO A 72 8.18 7.54 4.69
N VAL A 73 8.98 6.74 5.41
CA VAL A 73 8.49 5.61 6.20
C VAL A 73 7.57 6.09 7.31
N ILE A 74 8.00 7.09 8.10
CA ILE A 74 7.17 7.74 9.13
C ILE A 74 5.91 8.33 8.50
N GLY A 75 6.03 8.95 7.31
CA GLY A 75 4.90 9.46 6.56
C GLY A 75 3.90 8.36 6.18
N GLY A 76 4.37 7.16 5.85
CA GLY A 76 3.53 6.00 5.58
C GLY A 76 2.80 5.49 6.82
N LEU A 77 3.46 5.48 7.98
CA LEU A 77 2.85 5.12 9.26
C LEU A 77 1.73 6.11 9.64
N ILE A 78 2.03 7.42 9.56
CA ILE A 78 1.07 8.49 9.90
C ILE A 78 -0.07 8.55 8.87
N GLY A 79 0.25 8.41 7.59
CA GLY A 79 -0.72 8.46 6.50
C GLY A 79 -1.79 7.37 6.58
N ASN A 80 -1.53 6.30 7.33
CA ASN A 80 -2.47 5.20 7.55
C ASN A 80 -3.38 5.39 8.77
N VAL A 81 -3.38 6.56 9.41
CA VAL A 81 -4.14 6.83 10.64
C VAL A 81 -5.63 6.56 10.50
N PHE A 82 -6.25 6.88 9.36
CA PHE A 82 -7.69 6.65 9.17
C PHE A 82 -8.02 5.16 9.19
N PHE A 83 -7.19 4.32 8.58
CA PHE A 83 -7.35 2.87 8.62
C PHE A 83 -7.18 2.32 10.04
N VAL A 84 -6.19 2.83 10.78
CA VAL A 84 -5.94 2.44 12.17
C VAL A 84 -7.12 2.80 13.06
N VAL A 85 -7.67 4.01 12.91
CA VAL A 85 -8.90 4.43 13.59
C VAL A 85 -10.06 3.49 13.21
N GLY A 86 -10.15 3.12 11.93
CA GLY A 86 -11.12 2.12 11.48
C GLY A 86 -11.00 0.79 12.21
N ILE A 87 -9.79 0.23 12.34
CA ILE A 87 -9.57 -1.05 13.03
C ILE A 87 -9.82 -0.95 14.53
N ALA A 88 -9.46 0.18 15.13
CA ALA A 88 -9.55 0.39 16.57
C ALA A 88 -10.99 0.63 17.05
N LEU A 89 -11.90 1.04 16.17
CA LEU A 89 -13.30 1.26 16.50
C LEU A 89 -14.08 -0.08 16.48
N PRO A 90 -14.60 -0.54 17.64
CA PRO A 90 -15.46 -1.72 17.69
C PRO A 90 -16.66 -1.53 16.75
N GLY A 91 -16.93 -2.51 15.87
CA GLY A 91 -18.05 -2.47 14.91
C GLY A 91 -17.67 -2.18 13.45
N VAL A 92 -16.51 -1.57 13.18
CA VAL A 92 -16.11 -1.19 11.80
C VAL A 92 -15.67 -2.39 10.95
N PHE A 93 -14.91 -3.32 11.54
CA PHE A 93 -14.41 -4.52 10.87
C PHE A 93 -14.97 -5.83 11.46
N THR A 94 -15.86 -5.73 12.45
CA THR A 94 -16.39 -6.88 13.20
C THR A 94 -17.86 -7.17 12.91
N GLU A 95 -18.60 -6.25 12.30
CA GLU A 95 -20.02 -6.42 11.98
C GLU A 95 -20.26 -6.33 10.47
N ASP A 96 -21.17 -7.18 9.97
CA ASP A 96 -21.49 -7.39 8.54
C ASP A 96 -21.86 -6.10 7.78
N PHE A 97 -22.35 -5.09 8.51
CA PHE A 97 -22.76 -3.78 7.98
C PHE A 97 -21.67 -2.70 8.11
N GLY A 98 -20.70 -2.90 9.00
CA GLY A 98 -19.63 -1.94 9.29
C GLY A 98 -18.66 -1.76 8.13
N PHE A 99 -18.27 -2.83 7.45
CA PHE A 99 -17.25 -2.76 6.39
C PHE A 99 -17.68 -1.88 5.20
N VAL A 100 -18.93 -2.00 4.76
CA VAL A 100 -19.43 -1.23 3.60
C VAL A 100 -19.66 0.24 3.98
N VAL A 101 -20.27 0.49 5.15
CA VAL A 101 -20.64 1.85 5.58
C VAL A 101 -19.44 2.64 6.10
N THR A 102 -18.45 1.97 6.70
CA THR A 102 -17.32 2.65 7.35
C THR A 102 -15.97 2.24 6.76
N GLY A 103 -15.74 0.96 6.46
CA GLY A 103 -14.49 0.47 5.87
C GLY A 103 -14.17 1.07 4.50
N ILE A 104 -15.16 1.16 3.60
CA ILE A 104 -14.97 1.77 2.27
C ILE A 104 -14.60 3.26 2.38
N PRO A 105 -15.38 4.13 3.06
CA PRO A 105 -14.98 5.52 3.26
C PRO A 105 -13.61 5.68 3.90
N ILE A 106 -13.29 4.87 4.93
CA ILE A 106 -11.98 4.90 5.60
C ILE A 106 -10.85 4.56 4.63
N SER A 107 -11.02 3.55 3.77
CA SER A 107 -10.02 3.18 2.78
C SER A 107 -9.78 4.29 1.74
N ILE A 108 -10.84 5.01 1.34
CA ILE A 108 -10.75 6.14 0.41
C ILE A 108 -9.99 7.29 1.07
N LEU A 109 -10.35 7.64 2.31
CA LEU A 109 -9.64 8.66 3.08
C LEU A 109 -8.17 8.31 3.26
N THR A 110 -7.87 7.04 3.54
CA THR A 110 -6.49 6.53 3.66
C THR A 110 -5.76 6.63 2.31
N ALA A 111 -6.39 6.23 1.22
CA ALA A 111 -5.79 6.26 -0.11
C ALA A 111 -5.50 7.69 -0.61
N VAL A 112 -6.21 8.71 -0.09
CA VAL A 112 -5.94 10.12 -0.38
C VAL A 112 -4.93 10.72 0.58
N LEU A 113 -5.08 10.49 1.90
CA LEU A 113 -4.21 11.06 2.91
C LEU A 113 -2.79 10.51 2.82
N TRP A 114 -2.64 9.19 2.63
CA TRP A 114 -1.35 8.52 2.66
C TRP A 114 -0.36 9.10 1.63
N PRO A 115 -0.73 9.28 0.34
CA PRO A 115 0.12 9.93 -0.66
C PRO A 115 0.57 11.35 -0.30
N ILE A 116 -0.32 12.12 0.33
CA ILE A 116 -0.05 13.51 0.71
C ILE A 116 0.99 13.54 1.81
N VAL A 117 0.83 12.71 2.85
CA VAL A 117 1.76 12.66 3.98
C VAL A 117 3.12 12.10 3.53
N VAL A 118 3.14 11.00 2.80
CA VAL A 118 4.39 10.40 2.29
C VAL A 118 5.10 11.35 1.34
N GLY A 119 4.37 11.98 0.41
CA GLY A 119 4.94 12.92 -0.54
C GLY A 119 5.46 14.19 0.13
N ALA A 120 4.78 14.73 1.15
CA ALA A 120 5.26 15.87 1.92
C ALA A 120 6.54 15.55 2.73
N MET A 121 6.72 14.29 3.13
CA MET A 121 7.89 13.85 3.88
C MET A 121 9.04 13.36 2.98
N SER A 122 8.77 13.13 1.70
CA SER A 122 9.76 12.72 0.71
C SER A 122 10.30 13.92 -0.07
N ARG A 123 11.63 13.98 -0.22
CA ARG A 123 12.26 15.02 -1.06
C ARG A 123 12.21 14.68 -2.55
N ASN A 124 12.06 13.40 -2.88
CA ASN A 124 12.26 12.90 -4.24
C ASN A 124 10.97 12.42 -4.89
N GLN A 125 9.83 12.49 -4.19
CA GLN A 125 8.58 11.91 -4.67
C GLN A 125 7.47 12.94 -4.79
N SER A 126 6.84 12.95 -5.96
CA SER A 126 5.73 13.85 -6.24
C SER A 126 4.45 13.32 -5.60
N ILE A 127 3.79 14.18 -4.83
CA ILE A 127 2.47 13.90 -4.24
C ILE A 127 1.47 13.46 -5.32
N TRP A 128 1.44 14.13 -6.47
CA TRP A 128 0.50 13.81 -7.56
C TRP A 128 0.70 12.42 -8.14
N LYS A 129 1.96 12.00 -8.27
CA LYS A 129 2.30 10.64 -8.71
C LYS A 129 1.83 9.62 -7.68
N LEU A 130 2.19 9.82 -6.41
CA LEU A 130 1.76 8.94 -5.32
C LEU A 130 0.22 8.84 -5.24
N LEU A 131 -0.49 9.94 -5.45
CA LEU A 131 -1.95 9.98 -5.41
C LEU A 131 -2.56 9.16 -6.55
N LEU A 132 -2.07 9.35 -7.78
CA LEU A 132 -2.53 8.57 -8.92
C LEU A 132 -2.26 7.07 -8.73
N ALA A 133 -1.06 6.72 -8.23
CA ALA A 133 -0.70 5.34 -7.93
C ALA A 133 -1.60 4.72 -6.85
N SER A 134 -1.93 5.48 -5.81
CA SER A 134 -2.81 5.05 -4.73
C SER A 134 -4.25 4.86 -5.20
N ILE A 135 -4.76 5.72 -6.09
CA ILE A 135 -6.09 5.57 -6.69
C ILE A 135 -6.15 4.31 -7.56
N ILE A 136 -5.14 4.09 -8.41
CA ILE A 136 -5.04 2.87 -9.23
C ILE A 136 -5.00 1.63 -8.32
N GLY A 137 -4.17 1.66 -7.28
CA GLY A 137 -4.07 0.60 -6.29
C GLY A 137 -5.38 0.33 -5.56
N LEU A 138 -6.13 1.37 -5.22
CA LEU A 138 -7.42 1.25 -4.54
C LEU A 138 -8.42 0.56 -5.46
N VAL A 139 -8.54 0.99 -6.70
CA VAL A 139 -9.43 0.38 -7.69
C VAL A 139 -9.06 -1.09 -7.92
N LEU A 140 -7.78 -1.38 -8.18
CA LEU A 140 -7.32 -2.75 -8.39
C LEU A 140 -7.51 -3.63 -7.16
N GLY A 141 -7.21 -3.10 -5.96
CA GLY A 141 -7.39 -3.81 -4.70
C GLY A 141 -8.85 -4.20 -4.49
N TYR A 142 -9.79 -3.28 -4.73
CA TYR A 142 -11.22 -3.57 -4.65
C TYR A 142 -11.69 -4.60 -5.67
N VAL A 143 -11.24 -4.48 -6.93
CA VAL A 143 -11.58 -5.44 -7.99
C VAL A 143 -11.11 -6.85 -7.61
N VAL A 144 -9.85 -7.02 -7.21
CA VAL A 144 -9.30 -8.33 -6.84
C VAL A 144 -10.02 -8.90 -5.61
N SER A 145 -10.29 -8.05 -4.61
CA SER A 145 -11.02 -8.46 -3.40
C SER A 145 -12.43 -8.94 -3.72
N PHE A 146 -13.12 -8.24 -4.63
CA PHE A 146 -14.46 -8.59 -5.09
C PHE A 146 -14.47 -9.96 -5.80
N PHE A 147 -13.49 -10.23 -6.66
CA PHE A 147 -13.39 -11.55 -7.31
C PHE A 147 -13.09 -12.69 -6.33
N ALA A 148 -12.37 -12.41 -5.24
CA ALA A 148 -12.03 -13.42 -4.24
C ALA A 148 -13.15 -13.69 -3.22
N ALA A 149 -13.86 -12.65 -2.77
CA ALA A 149 -14.86 -12.75 -1.71
C ALA A 149 -16.31 -12.72 -2.22
N GLY A 150 -16.54 -12.31 -3.47
CA GLY A 150 -17.86 -12.11 -4.04
C GLY A 150 -18.59 -10.91 -3.45
N GLN A 151 -19.91 -10.87 -3.66
CA GLN A 151 -20.76 -9.77 -3.22
C GLN A 151 -21.10 -9.80 -1.72
N ASN A 152 -20.80 -10.89 -1.03
CA ASN A 152 -21.11 -11.00 0.39
C ASN A 152 -20.09 -10.18 1.21
N PRO A 153 -20.46 -9.05 1.85
CA PRO A 153 -19.52 -8.22 2.59
C PRO A 153 -18.88 -8.93 3.80
N THR A 154 -19.51 -10.00 4.30
CA THR A 154 -19.04 -10.72 5.51
C THR A 154 -17.82 -11.61 5.25
N SER A 155 -17.53 -11.93 3.99
CA SER A 155 -16.34 -12.68 3.57
C SER A 155 -15.11 -11.79 3.31
N TRP A 156 -15.27 -10.46 3.41
CA TRP A 156 -14.20 -9.50 3.12
C TRP A 156 -13.13 -9.41 4.22
N PRO A 157 -13.48 -9.48 5.52
CA PRO A 157 -12.52 -9.62 6.61
C PRO A 157 -11.85 -11.01 6.59
N GLY A 158 -10.82 -11.17 5.76
CA GLY A 158 -10.13 -12.45 5.53
C GLY A 158 -9.23 -12.39 4.31
N LEU A 159 -9.35 -13.37 3.41
CA LEU A 159 -8.55 -13.46 2.18
C LEU A 159 -8.66 -12.20 1.32
N ALA A 160 -9.86 -11.63 1.18
CA ALA A 160 -10.06 -10.40 0.41
C ALA A 160 -9.29 -9.21 0.99
N ALA A 161 -9.26 -9.04 2.32
CA ALA A 161 -8.43 -8.00 2.95
C ALA A 161 -6.93 -8.22 2.66
N ILE A 162 -6.44 -9.46 2.72
CA ILE A 162 -5.04 -9.77 2.38
C ILE A 162 -4.73 -9.39 0.94
N LEU A 163 -5.60 -9.79 0.01
CA LEU A 163 -5.45 -9.49 -1.41
C LEU A 163 -5.58 -8.00 -1.71
N PHE A 164 -6.48 -7.28 -1.04
CA PHE A 164 -6.59 -5.83 -1.14
C PHE A 164 -5.24 -5.16 -0.87
N TRP A 165 -4.63 -5.46 0.28
CA TRP A 165 -3.37 -4.84 0.67
C TRP A 165 -2.19 -5.33 -0.14
N ALA A 166 -2.21 -6.61 -0.55
CA ALA A 166 -1.21 -7.18 -1.45
C ALA A 166 -1.25 -6.57 -2.86
N VAL A 167 -2.35 -5.93 -3.26
CA VAL A 167 -2.52 -5.26 -4.57
C VAL A 167 -2.37 -3.74 -4.45
N TRP A 168 -2.92 -3.14 -3.38
CA TRP A 168 -2.76 -1.72 -3.11
C TRP A 168 -1.31 -1.38 -2.76
N GLY A 169 -0.67 -2.08 -1.83
CA GLY A 169 0.70 -1.76 -1.38
C GLY A 169 1.82 -1.80 -2.43
N PRO A 170 1.78 -2.63 -3.48
CA PRO A 170 2.79 -2.61 -4.54
C PRO A 170 2.54 -1.59 -5.66
N THR A 171 1.33 -1.05 -5.78
CA THR A 171 1.02 -0.13 -6.88
C THR A 171 1.76 1.21 -6.72
N GLN A 172 2.01 1.65 -5.49
CA GLN A 172 2.79 2.87 -5.22
C GLN A 172 4.25 2.73 -5.64
N PRO A 173 5.04 1.74 -5.17
CA PRO A 173 6.42 1.55 -5.60
C PRO A 173 6.57 1.26 -7.09
N ALA A 174 5.64 0.51 -7.68
CA ALA A 174 5.61 0.29 -9.13
C ALA A 174 5.50 1.63 -9.90
N ALA A 175 4.63 2.52 -9.44
CA ALA A 175 4.45 3.82 -10.06
C ALA A 175 5.63 4.78 -9.78
N LEU A 176 6.18 4.75 -8.56
CA LEU A 176 7.36 5.51 -8.18
C LEU A 176 8.60 5.14 -9.00
N SER A 177 8.77 3.85 -9.29
CA SER A 177 9.85 3.35 -10.14
C SER A 177 9.58 3.56 -11.63
N ALA A 178 8.31 3.54 -12.07
CA ALA A 178 7.95 3.88 -13.45
C ALA A 178 8.14 5.37 -13.77
N TRP A 179 8.06 6.24 -12.76
CA TRP A 179 8.10 7.69 -12.93
C TRP A 179 9.31 8.36 -12.27
N SER A 180 10.30 7.60 -11.78
CA SER A 180 11.61 8.14 -11.44
C SER A 180 12.28 8.58 -12.74
N LYS A 181 12.64 9.86 -12.81
CA LYS A 181 13.41 10.41 -13.92
C LYS A 181 14.88 10.10 -13.71
#